data_AF-A0A2V7YDM4-F1
#
_entry.id   AF-A0A2V7YDM4-F1
#
_cell.length_a   1.000
_cell.length_b   1.000
_cell.length_c   1.000
_cell.angle_alpha   90.00
_cell.angle_beta   90.00
_cell.angle_gamma   90.00
#
_symmetry.space_group_name_H-M   'P 1'
#
loop_
_entity.id
_entity.type
_entity.pdbx_description
1 polymer ?
#
loop_
_entity_poly.entity_id
_entity_poly.type
_entity_poly.pdbx_seq_one_letter_code
_entity_poly.pdbx_strand_id
1 'polypeptide(L)' 'MADQQEAALNPRPAGEKGPDPRRRSLELARTDIARRLESATSGPHREMLQRALSDLDERLRRLAAEGPAQE' A
#
# COMPACT_ATOMS: atom_id res chain seq x y z
N MET A 1 -25.27 -15.65 -38.80
CA MET A 1 -25.52 -16.08 -37.41
C MET A 1 -24.15 -16.49 -36.89
N ALA A 2 -23.38 -15.62 -36.22
CA ALA A 2 -23.51 -15.24 -34.79
C ALA A 2 -23.74 -16.52 -33.98
N ASP A 3 -22.75 -17.08 -33.28
CA ASP A 3 -22.01 -16.44 -32.19
C ASP A 3 -20.55 -16.92 -32.06
N GLN A 4 -19.65 -15.95 -31.93
CA GLN A 4 -18.39 -16.07 -31.23
C GLN A 4 -18.73 -16.12 -29.74
N GLN A 5 -18.27 -17.11 -28.97
CA GLN A 5 -18.07 -17.00 -27.50
C GLN A 5 -17.74 -18.37 -26.91
N GLU A 6 -16.47 -18.77 -26.96
CA GLU A 6 -15.93 -19.69 -25.94
C GLU A 6 -14.45 -19.35 -25.69
N ALA A 7 -14.20 -18.06 -25.47
CA ALA A 7 -12.97 -17.59 -24.86
C ALA A 7 -13.26 -17.25 -23.39
N ALA A 8 -12.34 -17.69 -22.52
CA ALA A 8 -12.20 -17.27 -21.13
C ALA A 8 -13.08 -17.96 -20.07
N LEU A 9 -13.01 -19.30 -19.99
CA LEU A 9 -13.14 -20.00 -18.71
C LEU A 9 -11.75 -20.09 -18.03
N ASN A 10 -11.19 -18.93 -17.70
CA ASN A 10 -10.19 -18.86 -16.64
C ASN A 10 -10.90 -18.18 -15.47
N PRO A 11 -11.40 -18.93 -14.47
CA PRO A 11 -11.87 -18.33 -13.24
C PRO A 11 -10.64 -17.73 -12.56
N ARG A 12 -10.31 -16.48 -12.88
CA ARG A 12 -9.51 -15.65 -11.97
C ARG A 12 -10.21 -15.76 -10.62
N PRO A 13 -9.55 -16.25 -9.55
CA PRO A 13 -10.18 -16.27 -8.26
C PRO A 13 -10.61 -14.83 -7.94
N ALA A 14 -11.92 -14.63 -7.90
CA ALA A 14 -12.54 -13.42 -7.40
C ALA A 14 -12.17 -13.32 -5.91
N GLY A 15 -11.05 -12.65 -5.63
CA GLY A 15 -10.43 -12.63 -4.32
C GLY A 15 -9.23 -11.69 -4.22
N GLU A 16 -8.62 -11.31 -5.35
CA GLU A 16 -7.72 -10.15 -5.36
C GLU A 16 -8.55 -8.86 -5.30
N LYS A 17 -9.05 -8.54 -4.09
CA LYS A 17 -9.32 -7.15 -3.72
C LYS A 17 -8.01 -6.41 -4.02
N GLY A 18 -7.98 -5.67 -5.13
CA GLY A 18 -6.81 -4.91 -5.55
C GLY A 18 -6.29 -4.08 -4.37
N PRO A 19 -4.96 -3.88 -4.26
CA PRO A 19 -4.37 -3.25 -3.10
C PRO A 19 -5.08 -1.93 -2.81
N ASP A 20 -5.61 -1.79 -1.60
CA ASP A 20 -6.31 -0.60 -1.14
C ASP A 20 -5.54 0.65 -1.61
N PRO A 21 -6.15 1.55 -2.39
CA PRO A 21 -5.42 2.68 -2.96
C PRO A 21 -4.80 3.56 -1.86
N ARG A 22 -5.43 3.57 -0.68
CA ARG A 22 -4.90 4.15 0.55
C ARG A 22 -3.62 3.45 1.03
N ARG A 23 -3.63 2.11 1.08
CA ARG A 23 -2.46 1.30 1.47
C ARG A 23 -1.30 1.55 0.52
N ARG A 24 -1.55 1.48 -0.79
CA ARG A 24 -0.53 1.72 -1.82
C ARG A 24 0.07 3.13 -1.70
N SER A 25 -0.76 4.14 -1.41
CA SER A 25 -0.29 5.51 -1.20
C SER A 25 0.60 5.64 0.03
N LEU A 26 0.25 4.97 1.14
CA LEU A 26 1.05 4.94 2.37
C LEU A 26 2.38 4.19 2.17
N GLU A 27 2.39 3.09 1.42
CA GLU A 27 3.60 2.32 1.08
C GLU A 27 4.57 3.14 0.22
N LEU A 28 4.04 3.88 -0.76
CA LEU A 28 4.83 4.81 -1.57
C LEU A 28 5.43 5.94 -0.72
N ALA A 29 4.62 6.57 0.14
CA ALA A 29 5.08 7.61 1.05
C ALA A 29 6.16 7.09 2.02
N ARG A 30 6.00 5.87 2.56
CA ARG A 30 6.99 5.23 3.44
C ARG A 30 8.32 5.06 2.72
N THR A 31 8.28 4.59 1.48
CA THR A 31 9.47 4.38 0.65
C THR A 31 10.16 5.69 0.27
N ASP A 32 9.39 6.75 0.04
CA ASP A 32 9.93 8.10 -0.21
C ASP A 32 10.64 8.66 1.03
N ILE A 33 9.99 8.59 2.20
CA ILE A 33 10.58 9.08 3.46
C ILE A 33 11.82 8.28 3.85
N ALA A 34 11.82 6.95 3.65
CA ALA A 34 12.99 6.11 3.88
C ALA A 34 14.18 6.58 3.01
N ARG A 35 13.96 6.81 1.71
CA ARG A 35 14.99 7.32 0.81
C ARG A 35 15.50 8.71 1.22
N ARG A 36 14.61 9.61 1.62
CA ARG A 36 15.01 10.93 2.14
C ARG A 36 15.86 10.81 3.40
N LEU A 37 15.53 9.88 4.29
CA LEU A 37 16.26 9.65 5.54
C LEU A 37 17.69 9.15 5.29
N GLU A 38 17.89 8.32 4.26
CA GLU A 38 19.21 7.88 3.82
C GLU A 38 20.07 9.05 3.34
N SER A 39 19.48 10.00 2.62
CA SER A 39 20.17 11.20 2.12
C SER A 39 20.28 12.34 3.13
N ALA A 40 19.55 12.29 4.24
CA ALA A 40 19.45 13.39 5.18
C ALA A 40 20.70 13.47 6.07
N THR A 41 21.40 14.60 6.00
CA THR A 41 22.63 14.89 6.76
C THR A 41 22.38 15.71 8.03
N SER A 42 21.29 16.48 8.08
CA SER A 42 20.94 17.30 9.25
C SER A 42 20.21 16.46 10.31
N GLY A 43 20.72 16.46 11.54
CA GLY A 43 20.12 15.74 12.69
C GLY A 43 18.62 16.03 12.88
N PRO A 44 18.20 17.30 12.98
CA PRO A 44 16.78 17.65 13.14
C PRO A 44 15.89 17.17 11.99
N HIS A 45 16.42 17.19 10.75
CA HIS A 45 15.70 16.70 9.58
C HIS A 45 15.56 15.17 9.61
N ARG A 46 16.59 14.44 10.04
CA ARG A 46 16.51 12.98 10.24
C ARG A 46 15.48 12.62 11.30
N GLU A 47 15.46 13.32 12.43
CA GLU A 47 14.47 13.09 13.49
C GLU A 47 13.04 13.31 12.99
N MET A 48 12.80 14.37 12.22
CA MET A 48 11.51 14.64 11.60
C MET A 48 11.09 13.49 10.67
N LEU A 49 11.99 13.03 9.79
CA LEU A 49 11.73 11.94 8.85
C LEU A 49 11.49 10.60 9.59
N GLN A 50 12.22 10.32 10.66
CA GLN A 50 12.02 9.13 11.50
C GLN A 50 10.64 9.11 12.19
N ARG A 51 10.19 10.27 12.68
CA ARG A 51 8.85 10.42 13.25
C ARG A 51 7.77 10.19 12.20
N ALA A 52 7.93 10.78 11.01
CA ALA A 52 6.99 10.60 9.90
C ALA A 52 6.95 9.15 9.41
N LEU A 53 8.08 8.44 9.38
CA LEU A 53 8.15 7.03 9.03
C LEU A 53 7.42 6.15 10.05
N SER A 54 7.62 6.42 11.35
CA SER A 54 6.89 5.74 12.43
C SER A 54 5.37 5.92 12.34
N ASP A 55 4.92 7.14 12.04
CA ASP A 55 3.49 7.45 11.84
C ASP A 55 2.89 6.69 10.65
N LEU A 56 3.61 6.64 9.52
CA LEU A 56 3.19 5.87 8.35
C LEU A 56 3.13 4.36 8.63
N ASP A 57 4.11 3.82 9.36
CA ASP A 57 4.12 2.41 9.77
C ASP A 57 2.95 2.08 10.72
N GLU A 58 2.55 3.00 11.60
CA GLU A 58 1.36 2.83 12.43
C GLU A 58 0.08 2.85 11.59
N ARG A 59 -0.06 3.82 10.67
CA ARG A 59 -1.22 3.88 9.76
C ARG A 59 -1.33 2.65 8.88
N LEU A 60 -0.22 2.13 8.38
CA LEU A 60 -0.19 0.89 7.61
C LEU A 60 -0.62 -0.31 8.46
N ARG A 61 -0.15 -0.39 9.72
CA ARG A 61 -0.58 -1.43 10.66
C ARG A 61 -2.07 -1.35 10.98
N ARG A 62 -2.60 -0.15 11.24
CA ARG A 62 -4.04 0.06 11.46
C ARG A 62 -4.83 -0.35 10.23
N LEU A 63 -4.44 0.12 9.04
CA LEU A 63 -5.12 -0.21 7.80
C LEU A 63 -5.07 -1.72 7.48
N ALA A 64 -3.98 -2.40 7.84
CA ALA A 64 -3.88 -3.86 7.72
C ALA A 64 -4.74 -4.60 8.76
N ALA A 65 -4.84 -4.07 9.98
CA ALA A 65 -5.69 -4.61 11.05
C ALA A 65 -7.19 -4.33 10.80
N GLU A 66 -7.51 -3.24 10.12
CA GLU A 66 -8.83 -2.89 9.59
C GLU A 66 -9.18 -3.66 8.29
N GLY A 67 -8.36 -4.65 7.92
CA GLY A 67 -8.65 -5.60 6.85
C GLY A 67 -10.05 -6.21 6.99
N PRO A 68 -10.69 -6.54 5.85
CA PRO A 68 -12.14 -6.44 5.68
C PRO A 68 -12.87 -7.17 6.80
N ALA A 69 -13.72 -6.44 7.52
CA ALA A 69 -14.74 -7.04 8.36
C ALA A 69 -15.43 -8.13 7.53
N GLN A 70 -15.20 -9.38 7.94
CA GLN A 70 -15.81 -10.56 7.37
C GLN A 70 -17.31 -10.43 7.69
N GLU A 71 -18.11 -10.23 6.65
CA GLU A 71 -19.57 -10.32 6.69
C GLU A 71 -20.01 -11.75 7.03
#